data_AF-A0A9C8GH55-F1
#
_entry.id   AF-A0A9C8GH55-F1
#
_cell.length_a   1.000
_cell.length_b   1.000
_cell.length_c   1.000
_cell.angle_alpha   90.00
_cell.angle_beta   90.00
_cell.angle_gamma   90.00
#
_symmetry.space_group_name_H-M   'P 1'
#
loop_
_entity.id
_entity.type
_entity.pdbx_description
1 polymer ?
#
loop_
_entity_poly.entity_id
_entity_poly.type
_entity_poly.pdbx_seq_one_letter_code
_entity_poly.pdbx_strand_id
1 'polypeptide(L)'
;EPIVRIIEMVTITPLPQIGGSVEGVINMHGQTVPVISLRRHFGFAEIPFGLRTPIIILRVKKQTFGLIVDEVIDVLNLSPGQVSRVAEILPEGIDEKPILDGILHDAGHAVLLLNVQHIFTSEQVKMLSRAMSILPNDFFEMGEEEDSQQGQTAQDETLPVDEELAETVSEEAASDVIVEDVEGVEEEMA
;
A
#
# COMPACT_ATOMS: atom_id res chain seq x y z
N GLU A 1 10.93 -11.76 17.62
CA GLU A 1 11.13 -10.91 16.43
C GLU A 1 9.83 -10.16 16.14
N PRO A 2 9.89 -8.85 15.86
CA PRO A 2 8.68 -8.05 15.64
C PRO A 2 8.11 -8.22 14.21
N ILE A 3 8.93 -8.53 13.21
CA ILE A 3 8.48 -8.82 11.85
C ILE A 3 8.04 -10.28 11.80
N VAL A 4 6.82 -10.53 11.31
CA VAL A 4 6.24 -11.88 11.19
C VAL A 4 6.46 -12.41 9.78
N ARG A 5 6.15 -11.61 8.76
CA ARG A 5 6.31 -11.96 7.34
C ARG A 5 6.13 -10.72 6.45
N ILE A 6 6.41 -10.90 5.16
CA ILE A 6 6.12 -9.93 4.10
C ILE A 6 5.16 -10.62 3.12
N ILE A 7 4.12 -9.91 2.69
CA ILE A 7 3.14 -10.39 1.72
C ILE A 7 3.00 -9.37 0.59
N GLU A 8 2.50 -9.83 -0.55
CA GLU A 8 2.09 -8.94 -1.65
C GLU A 8 0.77 -8.26 -1.33
N MET A 9 0.42 -7.25 -2.14
CA MET A 9 -0.79 -6.46 -1.96
C MET A 9 -2.03 -7.36 -2.06
N VAL A 10 -2.94 -7.18 -1.12
CA VAL A 10 -4.24 -7.86 -1.11
C VAL A 10 -5.36 -6.82 -1.05
N THR A 11 -6.59 -7.23 -1.33
CA THR A 11 -7.75 -6.37 -1.18
C THR A 11 -7.88 -5.90 0.27
N ILE A 12 -7.80 -4.58 0.47
CA ILE A 12 -7.99 -3.94 1.78
C ILE A 12 -9.45 -3.54 1.89
N THR A 13 -10.11 -3.97 2.97
CA THR A 13 -11.46 -3.52 3.29
C THR A 13 -11.37 -2.22 4.09
N PRO A 14 -11.86 -1.08 3.58
CA PRO A 14 -11.74 0.20 4.27
C PRO A 14 -12.53 0.20 5.57
N LEU A 15 -11.96 0.79 6.62
CA LEU A 15 -12.65 0.97 7.89
C LEU A 15 -13.35 2.34 7.93
N PRO A 16 -14.68 2.39 8.10
CA PRO A 16 -15.39 3.65 8.15
C PRO A 16 -14.98 4.46 9.39
N GLN A 17 -14.91 5.79 9.23
CA GLN A 17 -14.61 6.74 10.30
C GLN A 17 -13.20 6.60 10.92
N ILE A 18 -12.31 5.82 10.31
CA ILE A 18 -10.90 5.78 10.66
C ILE A 18 -10.13 6.54 9.58
N GLY A 19 -9.98 7.85 9.80
CA GLY A 19 -9.12 8.68 8.96
C GLY A 19 -7.65 8.57 9.33
N GLY A 20 -6.80 9.28 8.57
CA GLY A 20 -5.35 9.31 8.79
C GLY A 20 -4.65 8.15 8.12
N SER A 21 -3.57 7.65 8.73
CA SER A 21 -2.63 6.68 8.14
C SER A 21 -3.19 5.27 7.85
N VAL A 22 -4.39 4.96 8.35
CA VAL A 22 -5.00 3.63 8.26
C VAL A 22 -5.75 3.51 6.94
N GLU A 23 -5.41 2.49 6.15
CA GLU A 23 -6.13 2.19 4.89
C GLU A 23 -7.34 1.29 5.11
N GLY A 24 -7.30 0.45 6.16
CA GLY A 24 -8.41 -0.44 6.49
C GLY A 24 -7.93 -1.70 7.19
N VAL A 25 -8.54 -2.83 6.82
CA VAL A 25 -8.27 -4.15 7.37
C VAL A 25 -8.16 -5.20 6.28
N ILE A 26 -7.39 -6.24 6.56
CA ILE A 26 -7.29 -7.46 5.75
C ILE A 26 -7.62 -8.67 6.62
N ASN A 27 -8.14 -9.73 5.99
CA ASN A 27 -8.24 -11.02 6.64
C ASN A 27 -6.95 -11.81 6.39
N MET A 28 -6.29 -12.23 7.47
CA MET A 28 -5.11 -13.07 7.40
C MET A 28 -5.31 -14.29 8.31
N HIS A 29 -5.55 -15.45 7.70
CA HIS A 29 -5.79 -16.72 8.41
C HIS A 29 -6.90 -16.64 9.47
N GLY A 30 -8.03 -15.99 9.15
CA GLY A 30 -9.15 -15.81 10.07
C GLY A 30 -8.89 -14.77 11.15
N GLN A 31 -7.80 -14.00 11.05
CA GLN A 31 -7.52 -12.86 11.93
C GLN A 31 -7.63 -11.57 11.14
N THR A 32 -8.44 -10.65 11.64
CA THR A 32 -8.49 -9.27 11.15
C THR A 32 -7.20 -8.57 11.48
N VAL A 33 -6.50 -8.06 10.46
CA VAL A 33 -5.25 -7.31 10.62
C VAL A 33 -5.47 -5.88 10.08
N PRO A 34 -5.29 -4.84 10.89
CA PRO A 34 -5.35 -3.45 10.42
C PRO A 34 -4.14 -3.17 9.55
N VAL A 35 -4.37 -2.45 8.44
CA VAL A 35 -3.34 -2.09 7.46
C VAL A 35 -3.16 -0.58 7.43
N ILE A 36 -1.90 -0.15 7.51
CA ILE A 36 -1.48 1.24 7.62
C ILE A 36 -0.50 1.56 6.48
N SER A 37 -0.70 2.69 5.80
CA SER A 37 0.27 3.23 4.83
C SER A 37 1.38 3.98 5.55
N LEU A 38 2.64 3.53 5.42
CA LEU A 38 3.77 4.25 6.01
C LEU A 38 4.00 5.61 5.37
N ARG A 39 3.71 5.76 4.08
CA ARG A 39 3.77 7.07 3.41
C ARG A 39 2.84 8.06 4.08
N ARG A 40 1.57 7.69 4.24
CA ARG A 40 0.59 8.54 4.92
C ARG A 40 0.95 8.74 6.40
N HIS A 41 1.48 7.72 7.06
CA HIS A 41 1.90 7.80 8.46
C HIS A 41 3.03 8.78 8.72
N PHE A 42 3.98 8.88 7.79
CA PHE A 42 5.10 9.82 7.89
C PHE A 42 4.89 11.12 7.10
N GLY A 43 3.72 11.30 6.49
CA GLY A 43 3.39 12.51 5.71
C GLY A 43 4.12 12.62 4.37
N PHE A 44 4.58 11.50 3.81
CA PHE A 44 5.12 11.45 2.45
C PHE A 44 4.00 11.53 1.40
N ALA A 45 4.36 11.97 0.20
CA ALA A 45 3.43 12.00 -0.94
C ALA A 45 2.89 10.59 -1.25
N GLU A 46 1.60 10.47 -1.54
CA GLU A 46 1.00 9.19 -1.86
C GLU A 46 1.41 8.71 -3.25
N ILE A 47 1.54 7.39 -3.40
CA ILE A 47 1.76 6.71 -4.68
C ILE A 47 0.68 5.62 -4.81
N PRO A 48 0.15 5.37 -6.01
CA PRO A 48 -0.80 4.28 -6.22
C PRO A 48 -0.22 2.92 -5.79
N PHE A 49 -1.01 2.15 -5.05
CA PHE A 49 -0.63 0.78 -4.70
C PHE A 49 -0.79 -0.13 -5.94
N GLY A 50 0.23 -0.93 -6.22
CA GLY A 50 0.20 -1.96 -7.25
C GLY A 50 0.10 -3.36 -6.65
N LEU A 51 -0.10 -4.38 -7.50
CA LEU A 51 -0.16 -5.78 -7.07
C LEU A 51 1.11 -6.25 -6.34
N ARG A 52 2.26 -5.65 -6.68
CA ARG A 52 3.57 -5.95 -6.09
C ARG A 52 3.93 -5.07 -4.90
N THR A 53 3.07 -4.13 -4.50
CA THR A 53 3.34 -3.28 -3.33
C THR A 53 3.37 -4.16 -2.08
N PRO A 54 4.50 -4.23 -1.35
CA PRO A 54 4.63 -5.11 -0.21
C PRO A 54 3.88 -4.61 1.02
N ILE A 55 3.29 -5.55 1.76
CA ILE A 55 2.75 -5.33 3.09
C ILE A 55 3.62 -6.10 4.10
N ILE A 56 4.25 -5.37 5.01
CA ILE A 56 5.03 -5.94 6.12
C ILE A 56 4.08 -6.27 7.27
N ILE A 57 3.96 -7.55 7.61
CA ILE A 57 3.18 -8.01 8.76
C ILE A 57 4.08 -8.02 9.97
N LEU A 58 3.68 -7.26 10.99
CA LEU A 58 4.45 -7.09 12.22
C LEU A 58 3.58 -7.24 13.46
N ARG A 59 4.22 -7.68 14.54
CA ARG A 59 3.62 -7.89 15.84
C ARG A 59 4.23 -6.92 16.84
N VAL A 60 3.44 -5.95 17.25
CA VAL A 60 3.79 -4.95 18.27
C VAL A 60 2.99 -5.27 19.52
N LYS A 61 3.70 -5.53 20.63
CA LYS A 61 3.12 -6.03 21.87
C LYS A 61 2.32 -7.33 21.65
N LYS A 62 0.98 -7.25 21.64
CA LYS A 62 0.06 -8.39 21.44
C LYS A 62 -0.84 -8.21 20.21
N GLN A 63 -0.60 -7.20 19.40
CA GLN A 63 -1.41 -6.90 18.22
C GLN A 63 -0.56 -7.07 16.95
N THR A 64 -1.22 -7.56 15.91
CA THR A 64 -0.64 -7.70 14.57
C THR A 64 -1.10 -6.52 13.72
N PHE A 65 -0.20 -5.96 12.93
CA PHE A 65 -0.46 -4.86 12.02
C PHE A 65 0.15 -5.20 10.65
N GLY A 66 -0.46 -4.69 9.59
CA GLY A 66 0.12 -4.63 8.25
C GLY A 66 0.62 -3.22 7.98
N LEU A 67 1.84 -3.11 7.47
CA LEU A 67 2.40 -1.85 6.98
C LEU A 67 2.62 -1.91 5.48
N ILE A 68 1.96 -1.03 4.73
CA ILE A 68 2.25 -0.84 3.32
C ILE A 68 3.52 -0.02 3.21
N VAL A 69 4.49 -0.55 2.46
CA VAL A 69 5.75 0.12 2.15
C VAL A 69 5.96 0.11 0.64
N ASP A 70 6.85 0.96 0.15
CA ASP A 70 7.09 1.05 -1.29
C ASP A 70 7.75 -0.21 -1.82
N GLU A 71 8.85 -0.60 -1.18
CA GLU A 71 9.70 -1.73 -1.59
C GLU A 71 10.39 -2.36 -0.38
N VAL A 72 10.79 -3.61 -0.53
CA VAL A 72 11.67 -4.33 0.40
C VAL A 72 12.91 -4.74 -0.37
N ILE A 73 14.06 -4.19 0.03
CA ILE A 73 15.31 -4.33 -0.73
C ILE A 73 16.09 -5.56 -0.29
N ASP A 74 16.57 -5.58 0.96
CA ASP A 74 17.40 -6.67 1.50
C ASP A 74 17.31 -6.73 3.03
N VAL A 75 17.79 -7.83 3.62
CA VAL A 75 17.91 -8.04 5.07
C VAL A 75 19.37 -7.88 5.47
N LEU A 76 19.67 -6.78 6.15
CA LEU A 76 21.03 -6.47 6.59
C LEU A 76 21.30 -7.00 8.00
N ASN A 77 22.42 -7.70 8.17
CA ASN A 77 22.96 -8.05 9.48
C ASN A 77 23.88 -6.93 9.97
N LEU A 78 23.49 -6.27 11.07
CA LEU A 78 24.25 -5.16 11.63
C LEU A 78 25.17 -5.62 12.76
N SER A 79 26.45 -5.26 12.66
CA SER A 79 27.43 -5.44 13.71
C SER A 79 27.35 -4.31 14.75
N PRO A 80 27.69 -4.58 16.03
CA PRO A 80 27.78 -3.54 17.04
C PRO A 80 28.73 -2.41 16.61
N GLY A 81 28.26 -1.16 16.61
CA GLY A 81 29.05 0.02 16.23
C GLY A 81 28.80 0.56 14.83
N GLN A 82 28.05 -0.14 13.97
CA GLN A 82 27.64 0.39 12.66
C GLN A 82 26.46 1.38 12.75
N VAL A 83 25.73 1.37 13.86
CA VAL A 83 24.57 2.22 14.10
C VAL A 83 24.95 3.36 15.03
N SER A 84 24.82 4.59 14.56
CA SER A 84 24.85 5.79 15.41
C SER A 84 23.52 5.89 16.13
N ARG A 85 23.50 5.73 17.46
CA ARG A 85 22.24 5.74 18.23
C ARG A 85 21.69 7.15 18.33
N VAL A 86 20.39 7.28 18.12
CA VAL A 86 19.71 8.59 18.14
C VAL A 86 19.58 9.14 19.56
N ALA A 87 19.67 8.29 20.59
CA ALA A 87 19.81 8.74 21.98
C ALA A 87 21.07 9.61 22.22
N GLU A 88 22.07 9.52 21.34
CA GLU A 88 23.28 10.37 21.40
C GLU A 88 23.09 11.70 20.63
N ILE A 89 21.97 11.86 19.92
CA ILE A 89 21.70 12.97 18.99
C ILE A 89 20.50 13.81 19.43
N LEU A 90 19.51 13.22 20.10
CA LEU A 90 18.31 13.93 20.55
C LEU A 90 18.56 14.81 21.78
N PRO A 91 17.93 15.99 21.87
CA PRO A 91 17.97 16.83 23.06
C PRO A 91 17.42 16.10 24.31
N GLU A 92 18.05 16.33 25.46
CA GLU A 92 17.51 15.86 26.75
C GLU A 92 16.12 16.44 26.99
N GLY A 93 15.15 15.60 27.40
CA GLY A 93 13.79 16.03 27.79
C GLY A 93 12.64 15.62 26.86
N ILE A 94 12.89 14.79 25.84
CA ILE A 94 11.80 14.14 25.09
C ILE A 94 11.37 12.88 25.86
N ASP A 95 10.25 12.97 26.58
CA ASP A 95 9.68 11.86 27.37
C ASP A 95 9.09 10.73 26.50
N GLU A 96 8.80 11.01 25.23
CA GLU A 96 8.38 10.00 24.26
C GLU A 96 9.60 9.30 23.68
N LYS A 97 9.68 7.98 23.89
CA LYS A 97 10.75 7.20 23.28
C LYS A 97 10.71 7.39 21.76
N PRO A 98 11.83 7.78 21.12
CA PRO A 98 11.81 8.14 19.72
C PRO A 98 11.44 6.94 18.84
N ILE A 99 10.75 7.24 17.74
CA ILE A 99 10.50 6.29 16.65
C ILE A 99 11.78 5.92 15.90
N LEU A 100 12.84 6.72 16.06
CA LEU A 100 14.13 6.53 15.42
C LEU A 100 15.12 5.99 16.46
N ASP A 101 15.56 4.74 16.29
CA ASP A 101 16.54 4.09 17.17
C ASP A 101 17.98 4.49 16.80
N GLY A 102 18.24 4.72 15.52
CA GLY A 102 19.57 5.03 15.03
C GLY A 102 19.63 5.42 13.56
N ILE A 103 20.83 5.79 13.14
CA ILE A 103 21.18 6.06 11.75
C ILE A 103 22.37 5.17 11.39
N LEU A 104 22.25 4.48 10.26
CA LEU A 104 23.32 3.71 9.63
C LEU A 104 23.77 4.47 8.38
N HIS A 105 25.07 4.50 8.13
CA HIS A 105 25.60 4.94 6.85
C HIS A 105 26.03 3.70 6.07
N ASP A 106 25.39 3.45 4.94
CA ASP A 106 25.68 2.30 4.08
C ASP A 106 25.81 2.75 2.61
N ALA A 107 26.93 2.39 1.97
CA ALA A 107 27.23 2.74 0.58
C ALA A 107 27.01 4.23 0.21
N GLY A 108 27.25 5.16 1.15
CA GLY A 108 27.04 6.61 0.94
C GLY A 108 25.61 7.10 1.18
N HIS A 109 24.69 6.21 1.56
CA HIS A 109 23.30 6.54 1.90
C HIS A 109 23.08 6.45 3.41
N ALA A 110 22.25 7.36 3.94
CA ALA A 110 21.79 7.29 5.31
C ALA A 110 20.55 6.39 5.39
N VAL A 111 20.62 5.34 6.21
CA VAL A 111 19.53 4.41 6.49
C VAL A 111 19.03 4.67 7.91
N LEU A 112 17.75 5.03 8.03
CA LEU A 112 17.10 5.31 9.29
C LEU A 112 16.61 4.00 9.93
N LEU A 113 17.07 3.69 11.14
CA LEU A 113 16.59 2.56 11.91
C LEU A 113 15.38 2.96 12.73
N LEU A 114 14.21 2.45 12.36
CA LEU A 114 12.95 2.74 13.05
C LEU A 114 12.66 1.72 14.16
N ASN A 115 12.21 2.24 15.31
CA ASN A 115 11.70 1.46 16.41
C ASN A 115 10.24 1.08 16.16
N VAL A 116 10.03 -0.16 15.72
CA VAL A 116 8.68 -0.70 15.45
C VAL A 116 7.74 -0.66 16.66
N GLN A 117 8.25 -0.66 17.89
CA GLN A 117 7.40 -0.59 19.09
C GLN A 117 6.83 0.81 19.33
N HIS A 118 7.41 1.84 18.71
CA HIS A 118 7.00 3.24 18.83
C HIS A 118 6.45 3.82 17.52
N ILE A 119 6.27 2.99 16.48
CA ILE A 119 5.62 3.43 15.23
C ILE A 119 4.20 3.96 15.51
N PHE A 120 3.49 3.33 16.44
CA PHE A 120 2.14 3.70 16.80
C PHE A 120 2.05 4.28 18.20
N THR A 121 1.28 5.35 18.35
CA THR A 121 0.96 5.90 19.67
C THR A 121 0.04 4.93 20.42
N SER A 122 0.07 5.00 21.75
CA SER A 122 -0.82 4.16 22.56
C SER A 122 -2.30 4.47 22.31
N GLU A 123 -2.63 5.68 21.85
CA GLU A 123 -3.97 6.06 21.45
C GLU A 123 -4.39 5.41 20.13
N GLN A 124 -3.52 5.45 19.11
CA GLN A 124 -3.76 4.78 17.82
C GLN A 124 -4.01 3.29 18.00
N VAL A 125 -3.19 2.62 18.81
CA VAL A 125 -3.33 1.18 19.12
C VAL A 125 -4.68 0.89 19.79
N LYS A 126 -5.12 1.72 20.74
CA LYS A 126 -6.41 1.55 21.41
C LYS A 126 -7.59 1.80 20.47
N MET A 127 -7.50 2.83 19.63
CA MET A 127 -8.52 3.18 18.66
C MET A 127 -8.71 2.07 17.63
N LEU A 128 -7.62 1.56 17.04
CA LEU A 128 -7.64 0.41 16.14
C LEU A 128 -8.22 -0.84 16.81
N SER A 129 -7.78 -1.15 18.03
CA SER A 129 -8.31 -2.28 18.80
C SER A 129 -9.83 -2.19 18.99
N ARG A 130 -10.35 -0.99 19.26
CA ARG A 130 -11.78 -0.76 19.45
C ARG A 130 -12.54 -0.88 18.13
N ALA A 131 -12.02 -0.29 17.06
CA ALA A 131 -12.64 -0.41 15.75
C ALA A 131 -12.77 -1.86 15.29
N MET A 132 -11.71 -2.65 15.46
CA MET A 132 -11.71 -4.06 15.11
C MET A 132 -12.69 -4.88 15.95
N SER A 133 -12.93 -4.51 17.21
CA SER A 133 -13.88 -5.22 18.09
C SER A 133 -15.35 -5.05 17.69
N ILE A 134 -15.65 -4.09 16.82
CA ILE A 134 -17.00 -3.81 16.34
C ILE A 134 -17.29 -4.61 15.06
N LEU A 135 -16.27 -5.12 14.38
CA LEU A 135 -16.47 -5.95 13.20
C LEU A 135 -17.00 -7.34 13.60
N PRO A 136 -18.10 -7.80 12.98
CA PRO A 136 -18.55 -9.18 13.12
C PRO A 136 -17.46 -10.17 12.70
N ASN A 137 -17.40 -11.36 13.33
CA ASN A 137 -16.41 -12.38 12.98
C ASN A 137 -16.58 -12.91 11.54
N ASP A 138 -17.81 -12.88 11.02
CA ASP A 138 -18.24 -13.29 9.68
C ASP A 138 -18.10 -12.16 8.64
N PHE A 139 -17.62 -10.97 9.03
CA PHE A 139 -17.49 -9.82 8.14
C PHE A 139 -16.61 -10.10 6.90
N PHE A 140 -15.63 -10.99 7.03
CA PHE A 140 -14.74 -11.37 5.94
C PHE A 140 -15.17 -12.63 5.18
N GLU A 141 -16.26 -13.28 5.58
CA GLU A 141 -16.79 -14.48 4.91
C GLU A 141 -17.77 -14.13 3.77
N MET A 142 -18.25 -12.87 3.72
CA MET A 142 -19.24 -12.42 2.71
C MET A 142 -18.64 -12.03 1.35
N GLY A 143 -17.32 -12.11 1.17
CA GLY A 143 -16.62 -11.62 -0.04
C GLY A 143 -16.28 -12.67 -1.10
N GLU A 144 -16.62 -13.95 -0.89
CA GLU A 144 -16.26 -15.04 -1.82
C GLU A 144 -17.42 -15.55 -2.72
N GLU A 145 -18.60 -14.95 -2.63
CA GLU A 145 -19.74 -15.29 -3.50
C GLU A 145 -19.87 -14.30 -4.67
N GLU A 146 -19.06 -14.47 -5.74
CA GLU A 146 -19.40 -14.12 -7.13
C GLU A 146 -18.17 -14.34 -8.05
N ASP A 147 -17.79 -15.59 -8.29
CA ASP A 147 -17.02 -15.92 -9.51
C ASP A 147 -17.27 -17.36 -9.99
N SER A 148 -18.51 -17.83 -9.82
CA SER A 148 -18.94 -19.12 -10.35
C SER A 148 -20.38 -19.10 -10.82
N GLN A 149 -20.56 -18.61 -12.07
CA GLN A 149 -21.62 -18.88 -13.07
C GLN A 149 -21.73 -17.61 -13.96
N GLN A 150 -21.39 -17.58 -15.25
CA GLN A 150 -21.98 -18.37 -16.32
C GLN A 150 -21.00 -18.49 -17.50
N GLY A 151 -20.61 -19.72 -17.80
CA GLY A 151 -19.98 -20.10 -19.06
C GLY A 151 -20.50 -21.46 -19.45
N GLN A 152 -21.78 -21.54 -19.85
CA GLN A 152 -22.30 -22.71 -20.55
C GLN A 152 -23.62 -22.44 -21.29
N THR A 153 -23.59 -22.84 -22.57
CA THR A 153 -24.69 -23.25 -23.47
C THR A 153 -25.64 -22.21 -24.03
N ALA A 154 -25.38 -21.82 -25.28
CA ALA A 154 -26.40 -21.76 -26.31
C ALA A 154 -25.80 -22.31 -27.63
N GLN A 155 -26.10 -23.57 -27.92
CA GLN A 155 -26.01 -24.14 -29.26
C GLN A 155 -27.41 -24.05 -29.88
N ASP A 156 -27.42 -23.67 -31.16
CA ASP A 156 -28.45 -23.98 -32.16
C ASP A 156 -29.78 -23.22 -32.07
N GLU A 157 -29.94 -22.22 -32.94
CA GLU A 157 -31.06 -22.15 -33.89
C GLU A 157 -30.73 -21.15 -35.03
N THR A 158 -30.68 -21.66 -36.25
CA THR A 158 -30.45 -20.90 -37.49
C THR A 158 -31.74 -20.62 -38.27
N LEU A 159 -31.86 -19.35 -38.74
CA LEU A 159 -32.52 -18.81 -39.95
C LEU A 159 -34.05 -18.57 -39.95
N PRO A 160 -34.61 -17.66 -40.80
CA PRO A 160 -34.00 -16.86 -41.88
C PRO A 160 -34.21 -15.32 -41.75
N VAL A 161 -33.25 -14.50 -42.20
CA VAL A 161 -33.25 -13.71 -43.47
C VAL A 161 -34.54 -12.92 -43.72
N ASP A 162 -34.52 -11.63 -43.39
CA ASP A 162 -35.16 -10.61 -44.22
C ASP A 162 -34.14 -9.52 -44.55
N GLU A 163 -33.91 -9.41 -45.85
CA GLU A 163 -33.01 -8.51 -46.54
C GLU A 163 -33.86 -7.35 -47.04
N GLU A 164 -33.72 -6.14 -46.48
CA GLU A 164 -34.23 -4.94 -47.13
C GLU A 164 -33.18 -3.81 -47.06
N LEU A 165 -32.81 -3.38 -48.26
CA LEU A 165 -31.83 -2.37 -48.63
C LEU A 165 -32.31 -0.95 -48.34
N ALA A 166 -31.39 -0.07 -47.92
CA ALA A 166 -31.18 1.27 -48.49
C ALA A 166 -29.90 1.86 -47.86
N GLU A 167 -28.79 1.92 -48.60
CA GLU A 167 -28.28 3.10 -49.33
C GLU A 167 -27.11 3.81 -48.61
N THR A 168 -25.88 3.48 -49.06
CA THR A 168 -24.79 4.36 -49.58
C THR A 168 -24.98 5.89 -49.44
N VAL A 169 -24.00 6.79 -49.15
CA VAL A 169 -22.57 6.98 -49.51
C VAL A 169 -21.96 8.04 -48.55
N SER A 170 -20.61 8.13 -48.50
CA SER A 170 -19.76 9.35 -48.34
C SER A 170 -19.02 9.44 -47.00
N GLU A 171 -17.71 9.17 -46.87
CA GLU A 171 -16.50 9.79 -47.48
C GLU A 171 -15.91 10.92 -46.59
N GLU A 172 -14.57 10.99 -46.58
CA GLU A 172 -13.66 11.95 -45.91
C GLU A 172 -13.42 11.78 -44.40
N ALA A 173 -12.26 12.05 -43.80
CA ALA A 173 -10.85 12.31 -44.16
C ALA A 173 -10.11 12.34 -42.80
N ALA A 174 -8.96 11.67 -42.64
CA ALA A 174 -7.60 12.24 -42.59
C ALA A 174 -7.31 13.25 -41.44
N SER A 175 -6.13 13.05 -40.83
CA SER A 175 -5.33 13.95 -39.96
C SER A 175 -5.87 14.20 -38.53
N ASP A 176 -5.08 14.34 -37.46
CA ASP A 176 -3.73 14.89 -37.36
C ASP A 176 -2.89 14.24 -36.24
N VAL A 177 -1.61 14.12 -36.57
CA VAL A 177 -0.48 14.03 -35.64
C VAL A 177 -0.14 15.46 -35.22
N ILE A 178 0.02 15.74 -33.92
CA ILE A 178 0.78 16.90 -33.47
C ILE A 178 1.89 16.40 -32.53
N VAL A 179 3.11 16.53 -33.06
CA VAL A 179 4.36 16.55 -32.32
C VAL A 179 4.64 18.03 -32.05
N GLU A 180 4.93 18.39 -30.80
CA GLU A 180 5.73 19.60 -30.52
C GLU A 180 6.96 19.18 -29.71
N ASP A 181 8.07 19.08 -30.43
CA ASP A 181 9.40 19.44 -29.94
C ASP A 181 9.48 20.96 -29.84
N VAL A 182 9.96 21.50 -28.71
CA VAL A 182 10.78 22.73 -28.73
C VAL A 182 11.90 22.63 -27.71
N GLU A 183 13.08 22.97 -28.22
CA GLU A 183 14.42 22.92 -27.69
C GLU A 183 14.68 23.76 -26.41
N GLY A 184 15.57 23.23 -25.57
CA GLY A 184 16.85 23.83 -25.18
C GLY A 184 16.94 25.31 -24.76
N VAL A 185 17.43 25.54 -23.54
CA VAL A 185 18.39 26.63 -23.26
C VAL A 185 19.46 26.10 -22.29
N GLU A 186 20.71 26.23 -22.73
CA GLU A 186 21.96 25.93 -22.03
C GLU A 186 22.30 26.95 -20.92
N GLU A 187 23.15 26.48 -20.00
CA GLU A 187 24.20 27.16 -19.21
C GLU A 187 24.04 28.62 -18.73
N GLU A 188 24.31 28.83 -17.43
CA GLU A 188 25.47 29.64 -17.05
C GLU A 188 25.99 29.27 -15.63
N MET A 189 27.31 29.11 -15.55
CA MET A 189 28.09 28.99 -14.30
C MET A 189 28.27 30.36 -13.64
N ALA A 190 28.24 30.39 -12.31
CA ALA A 190 29.00 31.34 -11.48
C ALA A 190 29.31 30.72 -10.12
#